data_AF-A0A6J7H0X1-F1
#
_entry.id   AF-A0A6J7H0X1-F1
#
_cell.length_a   1.000
_cell.length_b   1.000
_cell.length_c   1.000
_cell.angle_alpha   90.00
_cell.angle_beta   90.00
_cell.angle_gamma   90.00
#
_symmetry.space_group_name_H-M   'P 1'
#
loop_
_entity.id
_entity.type
_entity.pdbx_description
1 polymer ?
#
loop_
_entity_poly.entity_id
_entity_poly.type
_entity_poly.pdbx_seq_one_letter_code
_entity_poly.pdbx_strand_id
1 'polypeptide(L)'
;MILELYVATREQHVVAVSQLCSLSGGSTTTALRHIENIEALGYISRGPDPNDRRRLIVTMQPVLGDALDHWLDLQLGAERLGV
;
A
#
# COMPACT_ATOMS: atom_id res chain seq x y z
N MET A 1 0.23 5.70 -3.80
CA MET A 1 0.89 4.45 -3.34
C MET A 1 0.06 3.60 -2.38
N ILE A 2 -0.42 4.15 -1.25
CA ILE A 2 -1.14 3.35 -0.23
C ILE A 2 -2.47 2.80 -0.76
N LEU A 3 -3.25 3.64 -1.47
CA LEU A 3 -4.54 3.24 -2.01
C LEU A 3 -4.39 2.15 -3.09
N GLU A 4 -3.35 2.24 -3.92
CA GLU A 4 -3.02 1.26 -4.95
C GLU A 4 -2.62 -0.08 -4.33
N LEU A 5 -1.83 -0.05 -3.26
CA LEU A 5 -1.53 -1.26 -2.49
C LEU A 5 -2.79 -1.84 -1.83
N TYR A 6 -3.66 -0.98 -1.30
CA TYR A 6 -4.93 -1.39 -0.70
C TYR A 6 -5.82 -2.12 -1.72
N VAL A 7 -6.09 -1.48 -2.87
CA VAL A 7 -6.88 -2.08 -3.95
C VAL A 7 -6.29 -3.41 -4.38
N ALA A 8 -4.99 -3.44 -4.68
CA ALA A 8 -4.32 -4.69 -5.07
C ALA A 8 -4.44 -5.78 -3.99
N THR A 9 -4.30 -5.41 -2.71
CA THR A 9 -4.48 -6.36 -1.59
C THR A 9 -5.89 -6.92 -1.54
N ARG A 10 -6.92 -6.08 -1.72
CA ARG A 10 -8.34 -6.52 -1.74
C ARG A 10 -8.67 -7.40 -2.93
N GLU A 11 -8.00 -7.18 -4.07
CA GLU A 11 -8.13 -8.01 -5.26
C GLU A 11 -7.20 -9.24 -5.26
N GLN A 12 -6.44 -9.46 -4.18
CA GLN A 12 -5.44 -10.53 -4.07
C GLN A 12 -4.34 -10.46 -5.15
N HIS A 13 -4.08 -9.26 -5.66
CA HIS A 13 -3.01 -8.97 -6.60
C HIS A 13 -1.71 -8.64 -5.86
N VAL A 14 -0.63 -9.30 -6.31
CA VAL A 14 0.72 -9.09 -5.80
C VAL A 14 1.33 -7.81 -6.39
N VAL A 15 1.91 -6.96 -5.55
CA VAL A 15 2.55 -5.72 -5.98
C VAL A 15 4.05 -5.76 -5.68
N ALA A 16 4.88 -5.55 -6.71
CA ALA A 16 6.31 -5.37 -6.52
C ALA A 16 6.66 -3.92 -6.17
N VAL A 17 7.78 -3.73 -5.45
CA VAL A 17 8.32 -2.40 -5.11
C VAL A 17 8.46 -1.51 -6.35
N SER A 18 8.97 -2.04 -7.47
CA SER A 18 9.15 -1.29 -8.72
C SER A 18 7.83 -0.78 -9.29
N GLN A 19 6.76 -1.56 -9.23
CA GLN A 19 5.42 -1.16 -9.65
C GLN A 19 4.85 -0.08 -8.73
N LEU A 20 5.04 -0.23 -7.41
CA LEU A 20 4.60 0.78 -6.46
C LEU A 20 5.33 2.12 -6.67
N CYS A 21 6.63 2.06 -6.99
CA CYS A 21 7.43 3.24 -7.35
C CYS A 21 6.91 3.91 -8.63
N SER A 22 6.59 3.15 -9.68
CA SER A 22 6.08 3.74 -10.94
C SER A 22 4.70 4.38 -10.78
N LEU A 23 3.89 3.89 -9.85
CA LEU A 23 2.57 4.44 -9.52
C LEU A 23 2.63 5.61 -8.52
N SER A 24 3.80 5.91 -7.95
CA SER A 24 3.92 6.91 -6.88
C SER A 24 3.65 8.36 -7.29
N GLY A 25 3.71 8.67 -8.60
CA GLY A 25 3.64 10.04 -9.12
C GLY A 25 4.88 10.90 -8.81
N GLY A 26 5.89 10.36 -8.11
CA GLY A 26 7.13 11.03 -7.77
C GLY A 26 8.36 10.33 -8.36
N SER A 27 9.56 10.78 -7.95
CA SER A 27 10.80 10.10 -8.33
C SER A 27 10.90 8.73 -7.64
N THR A 28 11.62 7.79 -8.26
CA THR A 28 11.86 6.45 -7.67
C THR A 28 12.49 6.54 -6.28
N THR A 29 13.44 7.45 -6.06
CA THR A 29 14.12 7.62 -4.75
C THR A 29 13.17 8.16 -3.69
N THR A 30 12.28 9.10 -4.05
CA THR A 30 11.22 9.59 -3.18
C THR A 30 10.26 8.46 -2.79
N ALA A 31 9.83 7.65 -3.76
CA ALA A 31 8.93 6.53 -3.53
C ALA A 31 9.56 5.47 -2.62
N LEU A 32 10.83 5.12 -2.85
CA LEU A 32 11.57 4.16 -2.01
C LEU A 32 11.69 4.66 -0.57
N ARG A 33 12.04 5.93 -0.35
CA ARG A 33 12.07 6.53 0.99
C ARG A 33 10.70 6.50 1.66
N HIS A 34 9.62 6.73 0.90
CA HIS A 34 8.27 6.63 1.44
C HIS A 34 7.94 5.20 1.88
N ILE A 35 8.26 4.20 1.03
CA ILE A 35 8.11 2.76 1.32
C ILE A 35 8.89 2.38 2.60
N GLU A 36 10.15 2.80 2.71
CA GLU A 36 10.99 2.55 3.89
C GLU A 36 10.37 3.14 5.17
N ASN A 37 9.85 4.36 5.09
CA ASN A 37 9.21 5.00 6.24
C ASN A 37 7.95 4.25 6.69
N ILE A 38 7.07 3.86 5.75
CA ILE A 38 5.83 3.15 6.12
C ILE A 38 6.09 1.70 6.55
N GLU A 39 7.15 1.07 6.05
CA GLU A 39 7.62 -0.24 6.53
C GLU A 39 8.18 -0.12 7.95
N ALA A 40 8.99 0.91 8.23
CA ALA A 40 9.53 1.16 9.58
C ALA A 40 8.43 1.43 10.61
N LEU A 41 7.28 1.96 10.18
CA LEU A 41 6.09 2.14 11.01
C LEU A 41 5.25 0.85 11.16
N GLY A 42 5.61 -0.23 10.48
CA GLY A 42 4.90 -1.52 10.55
C GLY A 42 3.61 -1.60 9.72
N TYR A 43 3.38 -0.65 8.81
CA TYR A 43 2.19 -0.65 7.96
C TYR A 43 2.28 -1.58 6.75
N ILE A 44 3.50 -1.87 6.31
CA ILE A 44 3.79 -2.81 5.22
C ILE A 44 4.98 -3.69 5.59
N SER A 45 5.21 -4.75 4.82
CA SER A 45 6.47 -5.50 4.80
C SER A 45 6.91 -5.75 3.37
N ARG A 46 8.22 -5.93 3.17
CA ARG A 46 8.83 -6.34 1.90
C ARG A 46 9.46 -7.73 2.01
N GLY A 47 9.22 -8.56 1.00
CA GLY A 47 9.81 -9.89 0.90
C GLY A 47 10.20 -10.26 -0.53
N PRO A 48 11.11 -11.21 -0.75
CA PRO A 48 11.45 -11.67 -2.09
C PRO A 48 10.24 -12.29 -2.79
N ASP A 49 10.08 -12.03 -4.08
CA ASP A 49 9.09 -12.75 -4.91
C ASP A 49 9.53 -14.22 -5.05
N PRO A 50 8.66 -15.20 -4.72
CA PRO A 50 9.01 -16.63 -4.82
C PRO A 50 9.31 -17.07 -6.25
N ASN A 51 8.80 -16.36 -7.26
CA ASN A 51 8.99 -16.68 -8.67
C ASN A 51 10.14 -15.88 -9.32
N ASP A 52 10.54 -14.76 -8.72
CA ASP A 52 11.62 -13.91 -9.21
C ASP A 52 12.35 -13.19 -8.07
N ARG A 53 13.47 -13.75 -7.60
CA ARG A 53 14.27 -13.19 -6.49
C ARG A 53 14.84 -11.80 -6.75
N ARG A 54 14.79 -11.29 -7.99
CA ARG A 54 15.19 -9.90 -8.31
C ARG A 54 14.13 -8.89 -7.89
N ARG A 55 12.91 -9.35 -7.61
CA ARG A 55 11.77 -8.51 -7.22
C ARG A 55 11.54 -8.64 -5.73
N LEU A 56 11.18 -7.50 -5.13
CA LEU A 56 10.63 -7.44 -3.78
C LEU A 56 9.14 -7.18 -3.89
N ILE A 57 8.36 -8.01 -3.23
CA ILE A 57 6.91 -7.88 -3.08
C ILE A 57 6.62 -7.05 -1.84
N VAL A 58 5.68 -6.11 -1.97
CA VAL A 58 5.15 -5.31 -0.87
C VAL A 58 3.85 -5.96 -0.39
N THR A 59 3.76 -6.22 0.91
CA THR A 59 2.58 -6.81 1.55
C THR A 59 2.01 -5.83 2.57
N MET A 60 0.74 -5.47 2.43
CA MET A 60 0.03 -4.66 3.42
C MET A 60 -0.09 -5.41 4.74
N GLN A 61 0.24 -4.75 5.85
CA GLN A 61 0.01 -5.31 7.19
C GLN A 61 -1.44 -5.06 7.63
N PRO A 62 -2.02 -5.95 8.46
CA PRO A 62 -3.41 -5.81 8.92
C PRO A 62 -3.71 -4.44 9.53
N VAL A 63 -2.79 -3.89 10.32
CA VAL A 63 -2.92 -2.55 10.94
C VAL A 63 -3.23 -1.44 9.93
N LEU A 64 -2.63 -1.48 8.73
CA LEU A 64 -2.92 -0.50 7.69
C LEU A 64 -4.27 -0.78 7.01
N GLY A 65 -4.55 -2.06 6.75
CA GLY A 65 -5.81 -2.49 6.13
C GLY A 65 -7.02 -2.10 6.97
N ASP A 66 -6.99 -2.41 8.27
CA ASP A 66 -8.06 -2.12 9.22
C ASP A 66 -8.29 -0.61 9.37
N ALA A 67 -7.20 0.17 9.41
CA ALA A 67 -7.28 1.63 9.48
C ALA A 67 -7.88 2.25 8.21
N LEU A 68 -7.56 1.70 7.03
CA LEU A 68 -8.12 2.16 5.76
C LEU A 68 -9.59 1.77 5.62
N ASP A 69 -9.97 0.54 5.98
CA ASP A 69 -11.36 0.10 6.01
C ASP A 69 -12.19 1.02 6.91
N HIS A 70 -11.72 1.29 8.13
CA HIS A 70 -12.39 2.20 9.06
C HIS A 70 -12.48 3.64 8.52
N TRP A 71 -11.40 4.16 7.94
CA TRP A 71 -11.40 5.50 7.37
C TRP A 71 -12.39 5.62 6.20
N LEU A 72 -12.43 4.62 5.31
CA LEU A 72 -13.37 4.58 4.18
C LEU A 72 -14.83 4.54 4.66
N ASP A 73 -15.14 3.72 5.66
CA ASP A 73 -16.47 3.67 6.26
C ASP A 73 -16.90 5.04 6.83
N LEU A 74 -15.98 5.74 7.50
CA LEU A 74 -16.24 7.10 8.00
C LEU A 74 -16.49 8.09 6.87
N GLN A 75 -15.72 8.05 5.77
CA GLN A 75 -15.91 8.94 4.63
C GLN A 75 -17.26 8.67 3.93
N LEU A 76 -17.58 7.41 3.66
CA LEU A 76 -18.86 7.03 3.03
C LEU A 76 -20.05 7.37 3.94
N GLY A 77 -19.89 7.24 5.26
CA GLY A 77 -20.90 7.68 6.23
C GLY A 77 -21.10 9.19 6.22
N ALA A 78 -20.01 9.96 6.18
CA ALA A 78 -20.05 11.43 6.11
C ALA A 78 -20.72 11.92 4.82
N GLU A 79 -20.34 11.35 3.67
CA GLU A 79 -20.95 11.69 2.37
C GLU A 79 -22.45 11.41 2.34
N ARG A 80 -22.91 10.33 2.98
CA ARG A 80 -24.34 9.99 3.08
C ARG A 80 -25.12 10.90 4.02
N LEU A 81 -24.43 11.58 4.94
CA LEU A 81 -25.03 12.52 5.90
C LEU A 81 -24.95 13.98 5.45
N GLY A 82 -24.33 14.27 4.30
CA GLY A 82 -24.32 15.60 3.68
C GLY A 82 -23.66 16.69 4.52
N VAL A 83 -22.66 16.32 5.34
CA VAL A 83 -21.79 17.25 6.08
C VAL A 83 -20.47 17.48 5.35
#